data_AF-Q3JBW1-F1
#
_entry.id   AF-Q3JBW1-F1
#
_cell.length_a   1.000
_cell.length_b   1.000
_cell.length_c   1.000
_cell.angle_alpha   90.00
_cell.angle_beta   90.00
_cell.angle_gamma   90.00
#
_symmetry.space_group_name_H-M   'P 1'
#
loop_
_entity.id
_entity.type
_entity.pdbx_description
1 polymer ?
#
loop_
_entity_poly.entity_id
_entity_poly.type
_entity_poly.pdbx_seq_one_letter_code
_entity_poly.pdbx_strand_id
1 'polypeptide(L)'
;METKQGYETKELRDGIGLKKTKRKMAEVFEAHCVDSWVLANGWTGGHTYPDNKQLLCITPLRFHRRQLHRLQFSKGGIRKPYGGTLSHGFKRGSLVKHPKWGLAYVGGCLKDRISLHAVASGRRLCQNAKPADCRFLTFNTWRTRALPLTPKVGSPAPKNL
;
A
#
# COMPACT_ATOMS: atom_id res chain seq x y z
N MET A 1 28.34 -5.71 -14.47
CA MET A 1 26.94 -5.24 -14.35
C MET A 1 26.67 -4.39 -15.58
N GLU A 2 25.82 -4.85 -16.49
CA GLU A 2 25.52 -4.12 -17.73
C GLU A 2 24.33 -3.18 -17.50
N THR A 3 24.45 -1.93 -17.97
CA THR A 3 23.41 -0.92 -17.88
C THR A 3 22.88 -0.62 -19.27
N LYS A 4 21.56 -0.76 -19.47
CA LYS A 4 20.90 -0.42 -20.72
C LYS A 4 20.31 0.99 -20.66
N GLN A 5 20.36 1.69 -21.79
CA GLN A 5 19.70 2.97 -21.98
C GLN A 5 18.19 2.79 -22.17
N GLY A 6 17.45 3.89 -22.01
CA GLY A 6 15.99 3.86 -22.10
C GLY A 6 15.46 3.45 -23.47
N TYR A 7 16.16 3.79 -24.56
CA TYR A 7 15.77 3.40 -25.92
C TYR A 7 16.05 1.91 -26.18
N GLU A 8 17.15 1.36 -25.66
CA GLU A 8 17.47 -0.07 -25.78
C GLU A 8 16.42 -0.92 -25.06
N THR A 9 15.96 -0.47 -23.88
CA THR A 9 14.87 -1.13 -23.14
C THR A 9 13.57 -1.13 -23.94
N LYS A 10 13.32 -0.04 -24.67
CA LYS A 10 12.15 0.07 -25.56
C LYS A 10 12.28 -0.90 -26.74
N GLU A 11 13.44 -0.99 -27.38
CA GLU A 11 13.67 -1.92 -28.50
C GLU A 11 13.47 -3.38 -28.09
N LEU A 12 14.04 -3.79 -26.94
CA LEU A 12 13.83 -5.13 -26.38
C LEU A 12 12.35 -5.42 -26.15
N ARG A 13 11.61 -4.44 -25.63
CA ARG A 13 10.17 -4.58 -25.37
C ARG A 13 9.37 -4.69 -26.66
N ASP A 14 9.68 -3.84 -27.64
CA ASP A 14 9.00 -3.80 -28.93
C ASP A 14 9.27 -5.10 -29.72
N GLY A 15 10.47 -5.68 -29.60
CA GLY A 15 10.84 -6.98 -30.21
C GLY A 15 10.03 -8.18 -29.71
N ILE A 16 9.44 -8.11 -28.52
CA ILE A 16 8.56 -9.15 -27.96
C ILE A 16 7.09 -8.70 -27.85
N GLY A 17 6.75 -7.56 -28.46
CA GLY A 17 5.37 -7.07 -28.53
C GLY A 17 4.77 -6.56 -27.22
N LEU A 18 5.57 -6.36 -26.16
CA LEU A 18 5.08 -5.75 -24.92
C LEU A 18 4.95 -4.22 -25.08
N LYS A 19 3.99 -3.60 -24.39
CA LYS A 19 3.78 -2.14 -24.47
C LYS A 19 3.64 -1.54 -23.09
N LYS A 20 4.28 -0.38 -22.90
CA LYS A 20 4.03 0.46 -21.72
C LYS A 20 2.67 1.13 -21.83
N THR A 21 1.97 1.22 -20.71
CA THR A 21 0.77 2.07 -20.64
C THR A 21 1.16 3.54 -20.57
N LYS A 22 0.33 4.42 -21.15
CA LYS A 22 0.47 5.89 -20.97
C LYS A 22 0.07 6.33 -19.56
N ARG A 23 -0.70 5.51 -18.84
CA ARG A 23 -1.21 5.80 -17.48
C ARG A 23 -0.15 5.46 -16.43
N LYS A 24 0.78 6.38 -16.17
CA LYS A 24 1.91 6.17 -15.23
C LYS A 24 1.52 5.79 -13.79
N MET A 25 0.33 6.19 -13.35
CA MET A 25 -0.19 5.90 -12.00
C MET A 25 -1.13 4.68 -11.96
N ALA A 26 -1.34 4.00 -13.09
CA ALA A 26 -2.15 2.80 -13.10
C ALA A 26 -1.36 1.68 -12.44
N GLU A 27 -1.97 1.01 -11.46
CA GLU A 27 -1.37 -0.14 -10.79
C GLU A 27 -1.52 -1.38 -11.69
N VAL A 28 -0.79 -1.42 -12.80
CA VAL A 28 -0.76 -2.51 -13.78
C VAL A 28 0.68 -2.85 -14.14
N PHE A 29 0.91 -4.10 -14.57
CA PHE A 29 2.25 -4.61 -14.88
C PHE A 29 2.96 -3.72 -15.92
N GLU A 30 2.22 -3.28 -16.93
CA GLU A 30 2.68 -2.45 -18.04
C GLU A 30 3.10 -1.03 -17.61
N ALA A 31 2.74 -0.58 -16.39
CA ALA A 31 3.17 0.73 -15.90
C ALA A 31 4.53 0.67 -15.20
N HIS A 32 4.75 -0.39 -14.39
CA HIS A 32 5.83 -0.41 -13.40
C HIS A 32 6.83 -1.56 -13.57
N CYS A 33 6.42 -2.70 -14.12
CA CYS A 33 7.20 -3.95 -14.08
C CYS A 33 7.67 -4.43 -15.46
N VAL A 34 7.06 -3.96 -16.54
CA VAL A 34 7.38 -4.40 -17.91
C VAL A 34 8.84 -4.19 -18.27
N ASP A 35 9.41 -3.01 -17.95
CA ASP A 35 10.79 -2.70 -18.30
C ASP A 35 11.79 -3.59 -17.53
N SER A 36 11.58 -3.77 -16.22
CA SER A 36 12.44 -4.67 -15.42
C SER A 36 12.36 -6.12 -15.88
N TRP A 37 11.17 -6.58 -16.27
CA TRP A 37 10.98 -7.94 -16.76
C TRP A 37 11.68 -8.14 -18.11
N VAL A 38 11.54 -7.19 -19.04
CA VAL A 38 12.20 -7.23 -20.35
C VAL A 38 13.72 -7.25 -20.21
N LEU A 39 14.28 -6.43 -19.32
CA LEU A 39 15.71 -6.40 -19.06
C LEU A 39 16.21 -7.73 -18.51
N ALA A 40 15.48 -8.32 -17.55
CA ALA A 40 15.83 -9.63 -17.00
C ALA A 40 15.74 -10.71 -18.09
N ASN A 41 14.65 -10.77 -18.84
CA ASN A 41 14.44 -11.75 -19.90
C ASN A 41 15.44 -11.58 -21.06
N GLY A 42 15.85 -10.36 -21.39
CA GLY A 42 16.88 -10.10 -22.40
C GLY A 42 18.24 -10.68 -22.02
N TRP A 43 18.53 -10.82 -20.73
CA TRP A 43 19.75 -11.43 -20.22
C TRP A 43 19.62 -12.96 -20.06
N THR A 44 18.51 -13.44 -19.51
CA THR A 44 18.31 -14.87 -19.25
C THR A 44 17.85 -15.65 -20.48
N GLY A 45 17.14 -15.00 -21.39
CA GLY A 45 16.42 -15.64 -22.49
C GLY A 45 15.28 -16.55 -22.02
N GLY A 46 14.67 -17.25 -22.98
CA GLY A 46 13.76 -18.37 -22.72
C GLY A 46 12.28 -18.04 -22.58
N HIS A 47 11.89 -16.78 -22.35
CA HIS A 47 10.49 -16.40 -22.25
C HIS A 47 10.06 -15.49 -23.40
N THR A 48 8.89 -15.77 -23.99
CA THR A 48 8.25 -14.91 -24.99
C THR A 48 7.22 -13.97 -24.37
N TYR A 49 6.73 -14.28 -23.17
CA TYR A 49 5.71 -13.49 -22.46
C TYR A 49 5.83 -13.66 -20.93
N PRO A 50 5.41 -12.66 -20.12
CA PRO A 50 5.42 -12.80 -18.66
C PRO A 50 4.39 -13.83 -18.16
N ASP A 51 4.88 -14.87 -17.48
CA ASP A 51 4.04 -15.94 -16.92
C ASP A 51 3.17 -15.47 -15.76
N ASN A 52 3.67 -14.52 -14.96
CA ASN A 52 2.97 -13.94 -13.82
C ASN A 52 2.98 -12.40 -13.88
N LYS A 53 1.78 -11.81 -13.91
CA LYS A 53 1.57 -10.36 -13.88
C LYS A 53 0.92 -9.88 -12.57
N GLN A 54 0.79 -10.74 -11.58
CA GLN A 54 0.22 -10.38 -10.29
C GLN A 54 1.09 -9.33 -9.61
N LEU A 55 0.45 -8.28 -9.10
CA LEU A 55 1.13 -7.19 -8.42
C LEU A 55 0.79 -7.21 -6.93
N LEU A 56 1.84 -7.05 -6.11
CA LEU A 56 1.73 -6.73 -4.70
C LEU A 56 2.07 -5.25 -4.51
N CYS A 57 1.06 -4.43 -4.26
CA CYS A 57 1.26 -3.01 -3.97
C CYS A 57 1.59 -2.82 -2.49
N ILE A 58 2.73 -2.19 -2.23
CA ILE A 58 3.21 -1.86 -0.88
C ILE A 58 3.17 -0.33 -0.73
N THR A 59 2.45 0.18 0.28
CA THR A 59 2.42 1.62 0.58
C THR A 59 2.90 1.87 2.02
N PRO A 60 3.86 2.78 2.24
CA PRO A 60 4.27 3.17 3.59
C PRO A 60 3.14 3.91 4.31
N LEU A 61 2.92 3.59 5.58
CA LEU A 61 2.06 4.35 6.46
C LEU A 61 2.79 5.62 6.91
N ARG A 62 2.20 6.78 6.62
CA ARG A 62 2.77 8.08 6.99
C ARG A 62 2.14 8.59 8.28
N PHE A 63 2.94 8.66 9.34
CA PHE A 63 2.54 9.21 10.63
C PHE A 63 3.31 10.49 10.94
N HIS A 64 2.61 11.49 11.47
CA HIS A 64 3.27 12.72 11.92
C HIS A 64 4.14 12.44 13.15
N ARG A 65 5.40 12.84 13.09
CA ARG A 65 6.33 12.79 14.23
C ARG A 65 5.84 13.74 15.32
N ARG A 66 6.19 13.44 16.57
CA ARG A 66 5.76 14.25 17.71
C ARG A 66 6.43 15.62 17.66
N GLN A 67 5.61 16.66 17.77
CA GLN A 67 6.05 18.05 17.90
C GLN A 67 5.63 18.55 19.29
N LEU A 68 6.60 18.71 20.19
CA LEU A 68 6.38 19.18 21.56
C LEU A 68 6.02 20.66 21.60
N HIS A 69 6.69 21.48 20.79
CA HIS A 69 6.43 22.90 20.67
C HIS A 69 5.90 23.21 19.27
N ARG A 70 4.57 23.13 19.10
CA ARG A 70 3.94 23.62 17.88
C ARG A 70 4.19 25.13 17.74
N LEU A 71 4.64 25.54 16.56
CA LEU A 71 4.95 26.94 16.26
C LEU A 71 3.70 27.82 16.37
N GLN A 72 2.57 27.35 15.85
CA GLN A 72 1.29 28.03 15.95
C GLN A 72 0.51 27.56 17.18
N PHE A 73 0.06 28.53 17.99
CA PHE A 73 -0.85 28.30 19.10
C PHE A 73 -2.27 28.05 18.60
N SER A 74 -3.06 27.32 19.39
CA SER A 74 -4.50 27.20 19.16
C SER A 74 -5.25 28.32 19.90
N LYS A 75 -6.57 28.43 19.67
CA LYS A 75 -7.44 29.39 20.37
C LYS A 75 -7.16 29.36 21.87
N GLY A 76 -6.87 30.53 22.46
CA GLY A 76 -6.48 30.69 23.86
C GLY A 76 -4.97 30.58 24.15
N GLY A 77 -4.09 30.65 23.13
CA GLY A 77 -2.63 30.63 23.32
C GLY A 77 -2.03 29.25 23.62
N ILE A 78 -2.86 28.20 23.65
CA ILE A 78 -2.44 26.85 24.05
C ILE A 78 -1.74 26.13 22.90
N ARG A 79 -0.52 25.63 23.15
CA ARG A 79 0.22 24.74 22.22
C ARG A 79 -0.16 23.28 22.47
N LYS A 80 -1.11 22.78 21.69
CA LYS A 80 -1.56 21.38 21.80
C LYS A 80 -0.46 20.40 21.36
N PRO A 81 -0.32 19.24 22.02
CA PRO A 81 0.55 18.17 21.53
C PRO A 81 0.13 17.75 20.13
N TYR A 82 1.09 17.63 19.21
CA TYR A 82 0.84 17.19 17.83
C TYR A 82 1.71 16.00 17.46
N GLY A 83 1.15 15.09 16.65
CA GLY A 83 1.83 13.90 16.21
C GLY A 83 2.14 12.92 17.34
N GLY A 84 2.98 11.93 17.02
CA GLY A 84 3.30 10.80 17.89
C GLY A 84 2.86 9.48 17.27
N THR A 85 3.51 8.41 17.69
CA THR A 85 3.34 7.06 17.14
C THR A 85 2.66 6.11 18.09
N LEU A 86 2.26 6.55 19.29
CA LEU A 86 1.50 5.75 20.26
C LEU A 86 0.05 6.23 20.36
N SER A 87 -0.87 5.31 20.59
CA SER A 87 -2.32 5.55 20.67
C SER A 87 -2.92 4.51 21.61
N HIS A 88 -3.09 4.88 22.88
CA HIS A 88 -3.63 4.01 23.94
C HIS A 88 -2.92 2.65 24.04
N GLY A 89 -1.60 2.66 24.18
CA GLY A 89 -0.78 1.44 24.27
C GLY A 89 -0.46 0.80 22.91
N PHE A 90 -1.20 1.12 21.84
CA PHE A 90 -0.88 0.65 20.50
C PHE A 90 0.09 1.58 19.78
N LYS A 91 1.10 1.02 19.13
CA LYS A 91 1.88 1.76 18.13
C LYS A 91 1.02 1.97 16.89
N ARG A 92 0.97 3.18 16.32
CA ARG A 92 0.22 3.46 15.07
C ARG A 92 0.80 2.59 13.96
N GLY A 93 -0.07 1.91 13.22
CA GLY A 93 0.30 0.83 12.30
C GLY A 93 0.22 -0.58 12.92
N SER A 94 -0.02 -0.69 14.23
CA SER A 94 -0.37 -1.97 14.85
C SER A 94 -1.58 -2.58 14.16
N LEU A 95 -1.42 -3.80 13.66
CA LEU A 95 -2.50 -4.67 13.20
C LEU A 95 -3.24 -5.22 14.41
N VAL A 96 -4.56 -5.12 14.37
CA VAL A 96 -5.46 -5.58 15.41
C VAL A 96 -6.62 -6.35 14.80
N LYS A 97 -7.15 -7.31 15.57
CA LYS A 97 -8.43 -7.95 15.28
C LYS A 97 -9.51 -7.29 16.13
N HIS A 98 -10.54 -6.77 15.48
CA HIS A 98 -11.69 -6.13 16.12
C HIS A 98 -12.97 -6.94 15.81
N PRO A 99 -13.86 -7.21 16.79
CA PRO A 99 -15.05 -8.04 16.59
C PRO A 99 -15.94 -7.60 15.42
N LYS A 100 -16.17 -6.29 15.27
CA LYS A 100 -17.02 -5.73 14.20
C LYS A 100 -16.32 -5.56 12.84
N TRP A 101 -15.02 -5.26 12.85
CA TRP A 101 -14.30 -4.76 11.66
C TRP A 101 -13.29 -5.78 11.11
N GLY A 102 -13.11 -6.91 11.78
CA GLY A 102 -12.12 -7.91 11.42
C GLY A 102 -10.69 -7.37 11.59
N LEU A 103 -9.86 -7.61 10.58
CA LEU A 103 -8.47 -7.18 10.54
C LEU A 103 -8.37 -5.69 10.15
N ALA A 104 -7.79 -4.88 11.03
CA ALA A 104 -7.58 -3.46 10.81
C ALA A 104 -6.23 -3.01 11.37
N TYR A 105 -5.78 -1.81 11.02
CA TYR A 105 -4.63 -1.17 11.67
C TYR A 105 -5.02 0.08 12.44
N VAL A 106 -4.28 0.35 13.52
CA VAL A 106 -4.48 1.54 14.37
C VAL A 106 -3.89 2.78 13.69
N GLY A 107 -4.72 3.77 13.39
CA GLY A 107 -4.28 5.02 12.74
C GLY A 107 -3.92 6.14 13.72
N GLY A 108 -4.60 6.19 14.87
CA GLY A 108 -4.46 7.24 15.86
C GLY A 108 -5.46 7.11 16.99
N CYS A 109 -5.62 8.17 17.78
CA CYS A 109 -6.55 8.20 18.89
C CYS A 109 -7.27 9.56 18.98
N LEU A 110 -8.47 9.53 19.56
CA LEU A 110 -9.22 10.70 19.97
C LEU A 110 -9.76 10.43 21.37
N LYS A 111 -9.36 11.25 22.35
CA LYS A 111 -9.70 11.06 23.78
C LYS A 111 -9.27 9.66 24.23
N ASP A 112 -10.21 8.79 24.61
CA ASP A 112 -10.08 7.42 25.09
C ASP A 112 -10.29 6.35 23.99
N ARG A 113 -10.52 6.77 22.75
CA ARG A 113 -10.81 5.89 21.60
C ARG A 113 -9.66 5.85 20.60
N ILE A 114 -9.61 4.77 19.83
CA ILE A 114 -8.68 4.61 18.70
C ILE A 114 -9.40 4.61 17.36
N SER A 115 -8.69 5.05 16.32
CA SER A 115 -9.17 4.97 14.94
C SER A 115 -8.63 3.71 14.26
N LEU A 116 -9.53 2.98 13.62
CA LEU A 116 -9.20 1.78 12.87
C LEU A 116 -9.28 2.06 11.37
N HIS A 117 -8.37 1.46 10.61
CA HIS A 117 -8.26 1.64 9.17
C HIS A 117 -8.16 0.27 8.47
N ALA A 118 -8.75 0.19 7.28
CA ALA A 118 -8.69 -1.00 6.45
C ALA A 118 -7.26 -1.24 5.97
N VAL A 119 -6.75 -2.47 6.11
CA VAL A 119 -5.37 -2.80 5.73
C VAL A 119 -5.14 -2.58 4.24
N ALA A 120 -6.04 -3.04 3.36
CA ALA A 120 -5.83 -2.97 1.91
C ALA A 120 -5.94 -1.53 1.34
N SER A 121 -6.92 -0.75 1.80
CA SER A 121 -7.24 0.57 1.20
C SER A 121 -6.76 1.76 2.01
N GLY A 122 -6.37 1.57 3.27
CA GLY A 122 -6.05 2.67 4.21
C GLY A 122 -7.25 3.52 4.63
N ARG A 123 -8.46 3.24 4.11
CA ARG A 123 -9.68 3.97 4.45
C ARG A 123 -9.97 3.80 5.95
N ARG A 124 -10.33 4.90 6.60
CA ARG A 124 -10.76 4.89 8.00
C ARG A 124 -12.09 4.16 8.14
N LEU A 125 -12.12 3.12 8.96
CA LEU A 125 -13.30 2.31 9.27
C LEU A 125 -14.12 2.95 10.40
N CYS A 126 -13.45 3.37 11.47
CA CYS A 126 -14.08 4.06 12.59
C CYS A 126 -13.06 4.93 13.36
N GLN A 127 -13.57 5.78 14.26
CA GLN A 127 -12.76 6.65 15.15
C GLN A 127 -13.04 6.44 16.64
N ASN A 128 -14.01 5.58 16.97
CA ASN A 128 -14.55 5.40 18.30
C ASN A 128 -14.35 3.96 18.82
N ALA A 129 -13.38 3.21 18.27
CA ALA A 129 -13.11 1.86 18.75
C ALA A 129 -12.51 1.91 20.15
N LYS A 130 -12.96 1.02 21.04
CA LYS A 130 -12.37 0.89 22.37
C LYS A 130 -11.07 0.10 22.25
N PRO A 131 -9.96 0.57 22.86
CA PRO A 131 -8.71 -0.18 22.90
C PRO A 131 -8.87 -1.62 23.42
N ALA A 132 -9.73 -1.82 24.42
CA ALA A 132 -10.01 -3.12 25.04
C ALA A 132 -10.66 -4.13 24.08
N ASP A 133 -11.40 -3.66 23.07
CA ASP A 133 -12.06 -4.53 22.08
C ASP A 133 -11.07 -5.01 21.00
N CYS A 134 -9.85 -4.46 20.97
CA CYS A 134 -8.85 -4.73 19.94
C CYS A 134 -7.80 -5.72 20.45
N ARG A 135 -7.75 -6.91 19.84
CA ARG A 135 -6.64 -7.84 20.06
C ARG A 135 -5.45 -7.43 19.19
N PHE A 136 -4.33 -7.08 19.83
CA PHE A 136 -3.06 -6.84 19.12
C PHE A 136 -2.60 -8.11 18.40
N LEU A 137 -2.09 -7.96 17.17
CA LEU A 137 -1.50 -9.04 16.39
C LEU A 137 -0.02 -8.79 16.16
N THR A 138 0.31 -7.70 15.46
CA THR A 138 1.69 -7.34 15.14
C THR A 138 1.78 -5.87 14.76
N PHE A 139 2.99 -5.33 14.69
CA PHE A 139 3.25 -3.99 14.22
C PHE A 139 3.68 -4.00 12.74
N ASN A 140 3.09 -3.11 11.93
CA ASN A 140 3.49 -2.92 10.54
C ASN A 140 3.56 -1.43 10.18
N THR A 141 4.60 -1.02 9.46
CA THR A 141 4.75 0.34 8.90
C THR A 141 4.26 0.46 7.46
N TRP A 142 3.75 -0.62 6.89
CA TRP A 142 3.33 -0.71 5.51
C TRP A 142 1.91 -1.27 5.44
N ARG A 143 1.18 -0.86 4.41
CA ARG A 143 -0.01 -1.57 3.95
C ARG A 143 0.34 -2.33 2.69
N THR A 144 -0.21 -3.53 2.56
CA THR A 144 -0.05 -4.39 1.40
C THR A 144 -1.41 -4.68 0.78
N ARG A 145 -1.47 -4.68 -0.55
CA ARG A 145 -2.66 -5.09 -1.31
C ARG A 145 -2.21 -5.88 -2.53
N ALA A 146 -2.62 -7.13 -2.60
CA ALA A 146 -2.53 -7.90 -3.83
C ALA A 146 -3.60 -7.37 -4.80
N LEU A 147 -3.22 -7.09 -6.04
CA LEU A 147 -4.16 -6.74 -7.08
C LEU A 147 -4.78 -8.01 -7.66
N PRO A 148 -6.08 -7.97 -8.01
CA PRO A 148 -6.67 -9.07 -8.75
C PRO A 148 -5.91 -9.21 -10.07
N LEU A 149 -5.72 -10.46 -10.51
CA LEU A 149 -5.28 -10.71 -11.87
C LEU A 149 -6.29 -10.06 -12.80
N THR A 150 -5.82 -9.27 -13.77
CA THR A 150 -6.69 -8.87 -14.86
C THR A 150 -7.22 -10.14 -15.52
N PRO A 151 -8.55 -10.32 -15.62
CA PRO A 151 -9.09 -11.51 -16.25
C PRO A 151 -8.52 -11.59 -17.66
N LYS A 152 -8.10 -12.80 -18.07
CA LYS A 152 -7.82 -13.05 -19.48
C LYS A 152 -9.07 -12.66 -20.25
N VAL A 153 -8.92 -11.87 -21.32
CA VAL A 153 -10.01 -11.58 -22.25
C VAL A 153 -10.63 -12.93 -22.64
N GLY A 154 -11.87 -13.19 -22.21
CA GLY A 154 -12.58 -14.45 -22.44
C GLY A 154 -12.98 -15.29 -21.21
N SER A 155 -12.61 -14.93 -19.98
CA SER A 155 -13.09 -15.66 -18.79
C SER A 155 -14.43 -15.10 -18.28
N PRO A 156 -15.47 -15.93 -18.06
CA PRO A 156 -16.75 -15.46 -17.53
C PRO A 156 -16.58 -14.90 -16.11
N ALA A 157 -17.33 -13.85 -15.79
CA ALA A 157 -17.28 -13.19 -14.49
C ALA A 157 -17.57 -14.19 -13.35
N PRO A 158 -16.85 -14.12 -12.21
CA PRO A 158 -17.13 -15.00 -11.08
C PRO A 158 -18.54 -14.71 -10.56
N LYS A 159 -19.38 -15.75 -10.53
CA LYS A 159 -20.69 -15.70 -9.87
C LYS A 159 -20.45 -15.57 -8.37
N ASN A 160 -20.99 -14.52 -7.77
CA ASN A 160 -20.93 -14.31 -6.32
C ASN A 160 -21.61 -15.49 -5.61
N LEU A 161 -20.94 -16.03 -4.60
CA LEU A 161 -21.45 -16.97 -3.59
C LEU A 161 -21.52 -16.24 -2.25
#